data_AF-A0A4Q2S8T4-F1
#
_entry.id   AF-A0A4Q2S8T4-F1
#
_cell.length_a   1.000
_cell.length_b   1.000
_cell.length_c   1.000
_cell.angle_alpha   90.00
_cell.angle_beta   90.00
_cell.angle_gamma   90.00
#
_symmetry.space_group_name_H-M   'P 1'
#
loop_
_entity.id
_entity.type
_entity.pdbx_description
1 polymer ?
#
loop_
_entity_poly.entity_id
_entity_poly.type
_entity_poly.pdbx_seq_one_letter_code
_entity_poly.pdbx_strand_id
1 'polypeptide(L)'
;MFGFGKPTTLPSADQALPGRSQQPWSLGRHVVLDAPVVTDEVPEGHEVAILGLGCFWGAEEIYWQLPGVWSTSVGYAGGSTPHPTYEEVCSGHTGHTEAIRVVFDPSVVSYADLLKKFFEIHDPTQGMRQGNDVGTQYRSAIYWTTPEQEQTARELTKVYGDELARRGLGEITTEIRPASETPYYYAEDAHQQYLAKNPFGYRCHANTGVAFPETA
;
A
#
# COMPACT_ATOMS: atom_id res chain seq x y z
N MET A 1 -12.10 -18.98 26.29
CA MET A 1 -11.03 -19.53 25.43
C MET A 1 -10.64 -18.41 24.46
N PHE A 2 -9.75 -17.50 24.89
CA PHE A 2 -9.43 -16.27 24.14
C PHE A 2 -8.13 -16.47 23.37
N GLY A 3 -8.23 -16.73 22.07
CA GLY A 3 -7.07 -16.69 21.17
C GLY A 3 -6.74 -15.24 20.84
N PHE A 4 -5.78 -14.66 21.55
CA PHE A 4 -5.33 -13.29 21.29
C PHE A 4 -4.30 -13.28 20.14
N GLY A 5 -4.81 -13.18 18.91
CA GLY A 5 -4.03 -12.87 17.71
C GLY A 5 -4.94 -12.20 16.68
N LYS A 6 -4.44 -11.18 15.97
CA LYS A 6 -5.19 -10.55 14.88
C LYS A 6 -5.49 -11.59 13.77
N PRO A 7 -6.65 -11.53 13.09
CA PRO A 7 -6.98 -12.48 12.03
C PRO A 7 -5.91 -12.47 10.93
N THR A 8 -5.51 -13.67 10.50
CA THR A 8 -4.59 -13.90 9.37
C THR A 8 -5.30 -14.56 8.19
N THR A 9 -6.63 -14.56 8.21
CA THR A 9 -7.48 -15.05 7.12
C THR A 9 -8.42 -13.92 6.73
N LEU A 10 -8.58 -13.68 5.43
CA LEU A 10 -9.51 -12.68 4.94
C LEU A 10 -10.95 -13.09 5.27
N PRO A 11 -11.81 -12.18 5.75
CA PRO A 11 -13.22 -12.46 5.92
C PRO A 11 -13.88 -12.70 4.56
N SER A 12 -14.89 -13.56 4.51
CA SER A 12 -15.78 -13.61 3.35
C SER A 12 -16.62 -12.34 3.26
N ALA A 13 -17.20 -12.05 2.09
CA ALA A 13 -17.98 -10.83 1.88
C ALA A 13 -19.17 -10.69 2.84
N ASP A 14 -19.79 -11.80 3.24
CA ASP A 14 -20.90 -11.87 4.21
C ASP A 14 -20.45 -11.75 5.68
N GLN A 15 -19.16 -11.98 5.96
CA GLN A 15 -18.55 -11.82 7.28
C GLN A 15 -17.91 -10.44 7.46
N ALA A 16 -17.71 -9.71 6.37
CA ALA A 16 -17.10 -8.41 6.40
C ALA A 16 -18.00 -7.37 7.08
N LEU A 17 -17.38 -6.39 7.74
CA LEU A 17 -18.14 -5.29 8.33
C LEU A 17 -18.93 -4.55 7.24
N PRO A 18 -20.16 -4.08 7.53
CA PRO A 18 -21.03 -3.45 6.53
C PRO A 18 -20.53 -2.08 6.06
N GLY A 19 -19.64 -1.43 6.82
CA GLY A 19 -19.06 -0.15 6.48
C GLY A 19 -20.10 0.97 6.46
N ARG A 20 -19.90 1.94 5.56
CA ARG A 20 -20.75 3.12 5.41
C ARG A 20 -20.81 3.58 3.96
N SER A 21 -21.81 4.40 3.63
CA SER A 21 -22.04 4.86 2.25
C SER A 21 -21.14 6.00 1.79
N GLN A 22 -20.54 6.74 2.72
CA GLN A 22 -19.66 7.88 2.43
C GLN A 22 -18.59 8.02 3.51
N GLN A 23 -17.46 8.62 3.13
CA GLN A 23 -16.40 9.01 4.05
C GLN A 23 -16.87 10.14 4.99
N PRO A 24 -16.69 10.02 6.32
CA PRO A 24 -17.19 11.02 7.27
C PRO A 24 -16.21 12.17 7.55
N TRP A 25 -15.01 12.16 6.97
CA TRP A 25 -14.00 13.22 7.10
C TRP A 25 -13.71 13.91 5.76
N SER A 26 -13.25 15.15 5.86
CA SER A 26 -12.70 15.90 4.73
C SER A 26 -11.17 15.92 4.83
N LEU A 27 -10.50 15.94 3.69
CA LEU A 27 -9.04 15.96 3.60
C LEU A 27 -8.60 17.22 2.86
N GLY A 28 -7.52 17.81 3.34
CA GLY A 28 -6.98 19.06 2.81
C GLY A 28 -5.89 18.86 1.77
N ARG A 29 -4.87 19.73 1.87
CA ARG A 29 -3.66 19.67 1.05
C ARG A 29 -2.61 18.82 1.73
N HIS A 30 -1.81 18.15 0.93
CA HIS A 30 -0.68 17.34 1.33
C HIS A 30 0.33 18.21 2.07
N VAL A 31 0.68 17.84 3.30
CA VAL A 31 1.48 18.70 4.20
C VAL A 31 2.88 19.00 3.64
N VAL A 32 3.47 18.07 2.89
CA VAL A 32 4.82 18.22 2.31
C VAL A 32 4.81 18.74 0.87
N LEU A 33 4.10 18.07 -0.03
CA LEU A 33 4.07 18.36 -1.47
C LEU A 33 3.14 19.51 -1.87
N ASP A 34 2.28 19.98 -0.96
CA ASP A 34 1.28 21.01 -1.22
C ASP A 34 0.38 20.69 -2.44
N ALA A 35 0.16 19.42 -2.75
CA ALA A 35 -0.87 18.97 -3.71
C ALA A 35 -2.18 18.63 -2.96
N PRO A 36 -3.33 18.48 -3.63
CA PRO A 36 -4.52 17.88 -3.00
C PRO A 36 -4.23 16.45 -2.49
N VAL A 37 -4.73 16.10 -1.29
CA VAL A 37 -4.66 14.70 -0.80
C VAL A 37 -5.67 13.83 -1.53
N VAL A 38 -6.90 14.33 -1.71
CA VAL A 38 -7.91 13.65 -2.53
C VAL A 38 -7.59 13.92 -4.00
N THR A 39 -7.36 12.84 -4.73
CA THR A 39 -6.84 12.86 -6.10
C THR A 39 -7.70 11.97 -7.00
N ASP A 40 -9.02 12.05 -6.84
CA ASP A 40 -9.98 11.34 -7.69
C ASP A 40 -9.88 11.82 -9.15
N GLU A 41 -9.50 13.09 -9.32
CA GLU A 41 -9.00 13.65 -10.57
C GLU A 41 -7.49 13.89 -10.45
N VAL A 42 -6.72 13.27 -11.34
CA VAL A 42 -5.26 13.46 -11.42
C VAL A 42 -4.91 14.46 -12.52
N PRO A 43 -3.82 15.25 -12.39
CA PRO A 43 -3.39 16.14 -13.46
C PRO A 43 -3.11 15.39 -14.75
N GLU A 44 -3.29 16.06 -15.90
CA GLU A 44 -2.97 15.48 -17.20
C GLU A 44 -1.49 15.02 -17.24
N GLY A 45 -1.27 13.86 -17.86
CA GLY A 45 0.05 13.24 -17.97
C GLY A 45 0.52 12.52 -16.70
N HIS A 46 -0.20 12.59 -15.58
CA HIS A 46 0.16 11.85 -14.36
C HIS A 46 -0.50 10.47 -14.30
N GLU A 47 0.16 9.55 -13.62
CA GLU A 47 -0.31 8.20 -13.36
C GLU A 47 -0.51 7.92 -11.87
N VAL A 48 -1.17 6.80 -11.56
CA VAL A 48 -1.50 6.37 -10.20
C VAL A 48 -0.93 4.98 -9.93
N ALA A 49 -0.29 4.82 -8.78
CA ALA A 49 0.07 3.53 -8.21
C ALA A 49 -0.60 3.35 -6.85
N ILE A 50 -1.17 2.18 -6.58
CA ILE A 50 -1.74 1.84 -5.28
C ILE A 50 -1.04 0.59 -4.74
N LEU A 51 -0.40 0.72 -3.57
CA LEU A 51 0.54 -0.27 -3.05
C LEU A 51 0.25 -0.54 -1.57
N GLY A 52 0.20 -1.81 -1.17
CA GLY A 52 0.13 -2.24 0.23
C GLY A 52 1.45 -2.87 0.65
N LEU A 53 2.09 -2.36 1.71
CA LEU A 53 3.46 -2.75 2.07
C LEU A 53 3.71 -2.68 3.59
N GLY A 54 2.70 -3.05 4.37
CA GLY A 54 2.71 -2.95 5.84
C GLY A 54 2.19 -1.62 6.34
N CYS A 55 2.74 -1.12 7.46
CA CYS A 55 2.34 0.15 8.03
C CYS A 55 2.50 1.29 7.01
N PHE A 56 1.38 1.91 6.65
CA PHE A 56 1.34 2.91 5.60
C PHE A 56 2.05 4.24 5.94
N TRP A 57 2.37 4.54 7.21
CA TRP A 57 2.98 5.82 7.60
C TRP A 57 4.41 5.94 7.11
N GLY A 58 5.22 4.90 7.36
CA GLY A 58 6.59 4.84 6.85
C GLY A 58 6.62 4.70 5.34
N ALA A 59 5.71 3.90 4.79
CA ALA A 59 5.60 3.73 3.34
C ALA A 59 5.35 5.07 2.64
N GLU A 60 4.35 5.83 3.08
CA GLU A 60 4.02 7.14 2.50
C GLU A 60 5.20 8.11 2.58
N GLU A 61 5.92 8.14 3.72
CA GLU A 61 7.10 9.00 3.92
C GLU A 61 8.17 8.75 2.87
N ILE A 62 8.42 7.50 2.51
CA ILE A 62 9.41 7.15 1.50
C ILE A 62 8.97 7.65 0.12
N TYR A 63 7.69 7.50 -0.23
CA TYR A 63 7.22 7.84 -1.57
C TYR A 63 7.11 9.33 -1.83
N TRP A 64 6.65 10.15 -0.87
CA TRP A 64 6.59 11.60 -1.10
C TRP A 64 7.97 12.24 -1.28
N GLN A 65 9.05 11.55 -0.91
CA GLN A 65 10.43 12.03 -1.10
C GLN A 65 10.99 11.70 -2.48
N LEU A 66 10.32 10.86 -3.27
CA LEU A 66 10.80 10.48 -4.59
C LEU A 66 10.58 11.62 -5.59
N PRO A 67 11.62 12.02 -6.36
CA PRO A 67 11.43 12.95 -7.47
C PRO A 67 10.37 12.45 -8.45
N GLY A 68 9.50 13.34 -8.91
CA GLY A 68 8.41 13.01 -9.82
C GLY A 68 7.10 12.60 -9.13
N VAL A 69 7.08 12.39 -7.82
CA VAL A 69 5.83 12.20 -7.07
C VAL A 69 5.15 13.55 -6.84
N TRP A 70 3.89 13.65 -7.25
CA TRP A 70 3.09 14.87 -7.15
C TRP A 70 2.23 14.91 -5.88
N SER A 71 1.63 13.77 -5.50
CA SER A 71 0.84 13.65 -4.28
C SER A 71 0.88 12.21 -3.78
N THR A 72 0.76 12.03 -2.46
CA THR A 72 0.53 10.73 -1.83
C THR A 72 -0.65 10.80 -0.87
N SER A 73 -1.31 9.67 -0.66
CA SER A 73 -2.27 9.52 0.43
C SER A 73 -2.21 8.12 1.01
N VAL A 74 -2.60 7.99 2.27
CA VAL A 74 -2.79 6.68 2.93
C VAL A 74 -4.26 6.31 3.03
N GLY A 75 -4.55 5.02 2.97
CA GLY A 75 -5.91 4.50 2.90
C GLY A 75 -5.99 2.99 2.99
N TYR A 76 -7.16 2.48 2.59
CA TYR A 76 -7.54 1.08 2.72
C TYR A 76 -8.01 0.54 1.37
N ALA A 77 -7.46 -0.58 0.94
CA ALA A 77 -7.80 -1.21 -0.35
C ALA A 77 -7.77 -2.75 -0.26
N GLY A 78 -8.33 -3.43 -1.25
CA GLY A 78 -8.30 -4.90 -1.35
C GLY A 78 -9.39 -5.67 -0.60
N GLY A 79 -10.07 -5.04 0.34
CA GLY A 79 -11.19 -5.61 1.09
C GLY A 79 -12.56 -5.33 0.47
N SER A 80 -13.62 -5.62 1.23
CA SER A 80 -15.00 -5.51 0.77
C SER A 80 -15.84 -4.47 1.54
N THR A 81 -15.40 -4.05 2.74
CA THR A 81 -16.13 -3.06 3.54
C THR A 81 -16.02 -1.67 2.93
N PRO A 82 -17.11 -1.01 2.53
CA PRO A 82 -17.05 0.33 1.95
C PRO A 82 -16.73 1.39 3.01
N HIS A 83 -15.86 2.34 2.64
CA HIS A 83 -15.45 3.49 3.44
C HIS A 83 -15.08 3.14 4.91
N PRO A 84 -14.20 2.14 5.16
CA PRO A 84 -13.90 1.70 6.51
C PRO A 84 -13.07 2.74 7.28
N THR A 85 -13.15 2.70 8.60
CA THR A 85 -12.27 3.46 9.52
C THR A 85 -11.01 2.66 9.84
N TYR A 86 -9.98 3.35 10.35
CA TYR A 86 -8.77 2.70 10.84
C TYR A 86 -9.07 1.59 11.87
N GLU A 87 -10.00 1.84 12.79
CA GLU A 87 -10.39 0.91 13.86
C GLU A 87 -11.07 -0.35 13.31
N GLU A 88 -11.97 -0.17 12.33
CA GLU A 88 -12.62 -1.28 11.63
C GLU A 88 -11.59 -2.13 10.87
N VAL A 89 -10.66 -1.51 10.15
CA VAL A 89 -9.57 -2.23 9.46
C VAL A 89 -8.66 -2.94 10.44
N CYS A 90 -8.32 -2.30 11.55
CA CYS A 90 -7.49 -2.89 12.62
C CYS A 90 -8.12 -4.13 13.25
N SER A 91 -9.45 -4.26 13.22
CA SER A 91 -10.17 -5.45 13.68
C SER A 91 -9.90 -6.69 12.82
N GLY A 92 -9.46 -6.51 11.56
CA GLY A 92 -9.26 -7.58 10.58
C GLY A 92 -10.53 -8.02 9.85
N HIS A 93 -11.71 -7.48 10.19
CA HIS A 93 -12.99 -7.90 9.64
C HIS A 93 -13.42 -7.11 8.39
N THR A 94 -12.56 -6.28 7.81
CA THR A 94 -12.88 -5.54 6.57
C THR A 94 -12.28 -6.17 5.32
N GLY A 95 -11.26 -7.04 5.50
CA GLY A 95 -10.45 -7.60 4.43
C GLY A 95 -9.48 -6.61 3.76
N HIS A 96 -9.50 -5.33 4.17
CA HIS A 96 -8.59 -4.34 3.59
C HIS A 96 -7.16 -4.51 4.07
N THR A 97 -6.22 -4.15 3.20
CA THR A 97 -4.84 -3.83 3.57
C THR A 97 -4.67 -2.32 3.73
N GLU A 98 -3.76 -1.90 4.60
CA GLU A 98 -3.20 -0.56 4.58
C GLU A 98 -2.47 -0.36 3.26
N ALA A 99 -2.86 0.68 2.53
CA ALA A 99 -2.36 0.98 1.22
C ALA A 99 -2.00 2.46 1.09
N ILE A 100 -0.96 2.74 0.32
CA ILE A 100 -0.63 4.06 -0.16
C ILE A 100 -1.18 4.22 -1.58
N ARG A 101 -1.58 5.43 -1.91
CA ARG A 101 -1.89 5.87 -3.27
C ARG A 101 -0.86 6.93 -3.64
N VAL A 102 -0.18 6.75 -4.76
CA VAL A 102 0.89 7.62 -5.24
C VAL A 102 0.48 8.17 -6.60
N VAL A 103 0.40 9.49 -6.74
CA VAL A 103 0.29 10.17 -8.03
C VAL A 103 1.68 10.61 -8.46
N PHE A 104 2.09 10.26 -9.67
CA PHE A 104 3.44 10.53 -10.16
C PHE A 104 3.45 10.95 -11.62
N ASP A 105 4.50 11.67 -12.00
CA ASP A 105 4.81 12.04 -13.37
C ASP A 105 5.68 10.93 -14.02
N PRO A 106 5.14 10.13 -14.96
CA PRO A 106 5.87 9.04 -15.62
C PRO A 106 7.05 9.53 -16.48
N SER A 107 7.14 10.82 -16.79
CA SER A 107 8.30 11.40 -17.47
C SER A 107 9.50 11.63 -16.55
N VAL A 108 9.29 11.60 -15.22
CA VAL A 108 10.33 11.79 -14.20
C VAL A 108 10.63 10.50 -13.44
N VAL A 109 9.60 9.72 -13.08
CA VAL A 109 9.75 8.43 -12.39
C VAL A 109 8.80 7.41 -12.99
N SER A 110 9.31 6.25 -13.40
CA SER A 110 8.45 5.24 -14.02
C SER A 110 7.70 4.41 -12.98
N TYR A 111 6.58 3.79 -13.38
CA TYR A 111 5.89 2.80 -12.55
C TYR A 111 6.81 1.64 -12.14
N ALA A 112 7.72 1.24 -13.02
CA ALA A 112 8.72 0.22 -12.73
C ALA A 112 9.69 0.66 -11.60
N ASP A 113 10.12 1.93 -11.58
CA ASP A 113 10.97 2.46 -10.52
C ASP A 113 10.25 2.47 -9.16
N LEU A 114 8.95 2.83 -9.16
CA LEU A 114 8.12 2.74 -7.97
C LEU A 114 8.01 1.30 -7.46
N LEU A 115 7.82 0.32 -8.34
CA LEU A 115 7.76 -1.08 -7.95
C LEU A 115 9.11 -1.65 -7.49
N LYS A 116 10.22 -1.25 -8.12
CA LYS A 116 11.56 -1.60 -7.63
C LYS A 116 11.75 -1.07 -6.21
N LYS A 117 11.36 0.19 -5.96
CA LYS A 117 11.39 0.78 -4.62
C LYS A 117 10.49 0.01 -3.65
N PHE A 118 9.26 -0.34 -4.05
CA PHE A 118 8.34 -1.16 -3.27
C PHE A 118 9.01 -2.44 -2.76
N PHE A 119 9.64 -3.22 -3.62
CA PHE A 119 10.30 -4.48 -3.24
C PHE A 119 11.50 -4.31 -2.28
N GLU A 120 12.16 -3.16 -2.30
CA GLU A 120 13.33 -2.88 -1.44
C GLU A 120 12.96 -2.40 -0.03
N ILE A 121 11.76 -1.85 0.17
CA ILE A 121 11.39 -1.15 1.41
C ILE A 121 10.41 -1.92 2.31
N HIS A 122 10.00 -3.12 1.91
CA HIS A 122 9.23 -4.05 2.74
C HIS A 122 9.65 -5.51 2.50
N ASP A 123 9.21 -6.45 3.34
CA ASP A 123 9.38 -7.88 3.09
C ASP A 123 8.12 -8.46 2.42
N PRO A 124 8.18 -8.83 1.12
CA PRO A 124 7.02 -9.33 0.37
C PRO A 124 6.71 -10.82 0.62
N THR A 125 7.46 -11.51 1.49
CA THR A 125 7.33 -12.97 1.72
C THR A 125 6.52 -13.33 2.97
N GLN A 126 6.07 -12.31 3.73
CA GLN A 126 5.53 -12.52 5.08
C GLN A 126 4.03 -12.81 5.14
N GLY A 127 3.31 -12.77 4.01
CA GLY A 127 1.89 -13.03 3.93
C GLY A 127 1.08 -11.98 4.69
N MET A 128 0.32 -12.42 5.70
CA MET A 128 -0.59 -11.58 6.49
C MET A 128 0.14 -10.94 7.68
N ARG A 129 1.31 -10.36 7.41
CA ARG A 129 2.22 -9.74 8.37
C ARG A 129 3.23 -8.83 7.66
N GLN A 130 3.67 -7.77 8.33
CA GLN A 130 4.89 -7.04 8.00
C GLN A 130 5.72 -6.74 9.26
N GLY A 131 6.89 -7.36 9.39
CA GLY A 131 7.73 -7.29 10.57
C GLY A 131 7.00 -7.74 11.85
N ASN A 132 6.83 -6.79 12.77
CA ASN A 132 6.11 -6.99 14.03
C ASN A 132 4.59 -6.75 13.88
N ASP A 133 4.14 -6.19 12.77
CA ASP A 133 2.74 -5.88 12.52
C ASP A 133 2.04 -7.10 11.90
N VAL A 134 1.31 -7.84 12.74
CA VAL A 134 0.59 -9.06 12.36
C VAL A 134 -0.85 -8.74 12.01
N GLY A 135 -1.34 -9.27 10.89
CA GLY A 135 -2.75 -9.18 10.48
C GLY A 135 -2.91 -9.00 8.96
N THR A 136 -4.08 -9.37 8.45
CA THR A 136 -4.40 -9.24 7.01
C THR A 136 -4.27 -7.82 6.49
N GLN A 137 -4.36 -6.81 7.37
CA GLN A 137 -4.22 -5.41 7.01
C GLN A 137 -2.80 -4.96 6.69
N TYR A 138 -1.78 -5.79 6.93
CA TYR A 138 -0.38 -5.44 6.68
C TYR A 138 0.22 -6.23 5.51
N ARG A 139 -0.62 -6.91 4.73
CA ARG A 139 -0.16 -7.77 3.63
C ARG A 139 0.43 -6.94 2.49
N SER A 140 1.39 -7.55 1.79
CA SER A 140 1.95 -7.02 0.55
C SER A 140 0.90 -7.07 -0.57
N ALA A 141 0.70 -5.96 -1.28
CA ALA A 141 -0.27 -5.86 -2.37
C ALA A 141 0.11 -4.80 -3.42
N ILE A 142 -0.26 -5.04 -4.67
CA ILE A 142 -0.16 -4.11 -5.80
C ILE A 142 -1.53 -4.06 -6.47
N TYR A 143 -2.13 -2.86 -6.50
CA TYR A 143 -3.38 -2.61 -7.21
C TYR A 143 -3.12 -1.74 -8.44
N TRP A 144 -3.16 -2.37 -9.62
CA TRP A 144 -2.82 -1.74 -10.89
C TRP A 144 -4.01 -1.05 -11.53
N THR A 145 -3.76 0.03 -12.27
CA THR A 145 -4.79 0.86 -12.92
C THR A 145 -4.87 0.65 -14.44
N THR A 146 -3.82 0.09 -15.05
CA THR A 146 -3.76 -0.21 -16.48
C THR A 146 -3.19 -1.62 -16.74
N PRO A 147 -3.46 -2.22 -17.91
CA PRO A 147 -2.84 -3.49 -18.31
C PRO A 147 -1.30 -3.43 -18.37
N GLU A 148 -0.73 -2.28 -18.72
CA GLU A 148 0.72 -2.08 -18.75
C GLU A 148 1.32 -2.13 -17.33
N GLN A 149 0.61 -1.55 -16.35
CA GLN A 149 0.97 -1.67 -14.94
C GLN A 149 0.84 -3.11 -14.45
N GLU A 150 -0.20 -3.85 -14.86
CA GLU A 150 -0.33 -5.27 -14.54
C GLU A 150 0.88 -6.07 -15.04
N GLN A 151 1.23 -5.91 -16.32
CA GLN A 151 2.36 -6.62 -16.92
C GLN A 151 3.66 -6.29 -16.18
N THR A 152 3.93 -5.01 -15.97
CA THR A 152 5.11 -4.54 -15.22
C THR A 152 5.15 -5.12 -13.80
N ALA A 153 4.01 -5.13 -13.10
CA ALA A 153 3.93 -5.68 -11.75
C ALA A 153 4.24 -7.18 -11.72
N ARG A 154 3.69 -7.96 -12.66
CA ARG A 154 3.93 -9.40 -12.75
C ARG A 154 5.39 -9.71 -13.09
N GLU A 155 5.97 -8.99 -14.04
CA GLU A 155 7.37 -9.16 -14.45
C GLU A 155 8.33 -8.86 -13.31
N LEU A 156 8.22 -7.69 -12.67
CA LEU A 156 9.12 -7.30 -11.60
C LEU A 156 8.94 -8.16 -10.35
N THR A 157 7.70 -8.61 -10.06
CA THR A 157 7.46 -9.60 -9.01
C THR A 157 8.19 -10.89 -9.28
N LYS A 158 8.15 -11.39 -10.54
CA LYS A 158 8.88 -12.61 -10.92
C LYS A 158 10.39 -12.43 -10.74
N VAL A 159 10.95 -11.34 -11.27
CA VAL A 159 12.39 -11.05 -11.19
C VAL A 159 12.86 -11.01 -9.73
N TYR A 160 12.16 -10.27 -8.88
CA TYR A 160 12.52 -10.16 -7.48
C TYR A 160 12.30 -11.49 -6.74
N GLY A 161 11.24 -12.23 -7.06
CA GLY A 161 10.96 -13.55 -6.51
C GLY A 161 12.07 -14.56 -6.81
N ASP A 162 12.58 -14.58 -8.04
CA ASP A 162 13.73 -15.42 -8.41
C ASP A 162 14.97 -15.08 -7.57
N GLU A 163 15.21 -13.79 -7.30
CA GLU A 163 16.33 -13.34 -6.47
C GLU A 163 16.16 -13.70 -4.99
N LEU A 164 14.96 -13.55 -4.43
CA LEU A 164 14.66 -14.00 -3.06
C LEU A 164 14.79 -15.52 -2.92
N ALA A 165 14.31 -16.28 -3.90
CA ALA A 165 14.45 -17.72 -3.94
C ALA A 165 15.92 -18.15 -4.01
N ARG A 166 16.75 -17.49 -4.83
CA ARG A 166 18.20 -17.72 -4.90
C ARG A 166 18.90 -17.52 -3.55
N ARG A 167 18.36 -16.64 -2.70
CA ARG A 167 18.86 -16.35 -1.35
C ARG A 167 18.21 -17.20 -0.26
N GLY A 168 17.23 -18.04 -0.59
CA GLY A 168 16.51 -18.87 0.38
C GLY A 168 15.57 -18.07 1.30
N LEU A 169 15.07 -16.92 0.85
CA LEU A 169 14.21 -16.02 1.64
C LEU A 169 12.71 -16.30 1.53
N GLY A 170 12.31 -17.35 0.80
CA GLY A 170 10.92 -17.74 0.63
C GLY A 170 10.27 -17.18 -0.64
N GLU A 171 8.99 -17.51 -0.81
CA GLU A 171 8.20 -17.10 -1.97
C GLU A 171 7.48 -15.77 -1.70
N ILE A 172 7.30 -14.98 -2.77
CA ILE A 172 6.55 -13.73 -2.69
C ILE A 172 5.06 -14.01 -2.47
N THR A 173 4.47 -13.30 -1.52
CA THR A 173 3.05 -13.36 -1.13
C THR A 173 2.24 -12.15 -1.61
N THR A 174 2.86 -11.25 -2.39
CA THR A 174 2.23 -10.02 -2.89
C THR A 174 0.98 -10.32 -3.70
N GLU A 175 -0.16 -9.77 -3.23
CA GLU A 175 -1.43 -9.80 -3.96
C GLU A 175 -1.36 -8.84 -5.15
N ILE A 176 -1.66 -9.30 -6.38
CA ILE A 176 -1.70 -8.45 -7.57
C ILE A 176 -3.11 -8.48 -8.16
N ARG A 177 -3.82 -7.36 -8.12
CA ARG A 177 -5.24 -7.27 -8.55
C ARG A 177 -5.54 -5.91 -9.23
N PRO A 178 -6.57 -5.84 -10.09
CA PRO A 178 -7.01 -4.57 -10.65
C PRO A 178 -7.60 -3.63 -9.60
N ALA A 179 -7.21 -2.36 -9.63
CA ALA A 179 -7.77 -1.30 -8.79
C ALA A 179 -9.28 -1.12 -8.97
N SER A 180 -9.82 -1.47 -10.15
CA SER A 180 -11.27 -1.46 -10.41
C SER A 180 -12.06 -2.47 -9.57
N GLU A 181 -11.41 -3.50 -9.04
CA GLU A 181 -12.01 -4.50 -8.14
C GLU A 181 -11.59 -4.31 -6.67
N THR A 182 -10.69 -3.37 -6.41
CA THR A 182 -10.15 -3.07 -5.08
C THR A 182 -10.24 -1.58 -4.79
N PRO A 183 -11.46 -1.04 -4.61
CA PRO A 183 -11.64 0.39 -4.35
C PRO A 183 -10.75 0.88 -3.23
N TYR A 184 -10.13 2.04 -3.45
CA TYR A 184 -9.30 2.71 -2.48
C TYR A 184 -10.15 3.69 -1.66
N TYR A 185 -10.09 3.55 -0.34
CA TYR A 185 -10.75 4.46 0.60
C TYR A 185 -9.69 5.24 1.36
N TYR A 186 -9.70 6.57 1.26
CA TYR A 186 -8.75 7.41 1.99
C TYR A 186 -8.93 7.22 3.50
N ALA A 187 -7.83 7.11 4.23
CA ALA A 187 -7.85 7.10 5.70
C ALA A 187 -8.10 8.51 6.27
N GLU A 188 -8.36 8.57 7.57
CA GLU A 188 -8.59 9.79 8.35
C GLU A 188 -7.42 10.79 8.21
N ASP A 189 -7.70 12.10 8.33
CA ASP A 189 -6.67 13.14 8.21
C ASP A 189 -5.47 12.91 9.14
N ALA A 190 -5.73 12.39 10.35
CA ALA A 190 -4.68 12.10 11.32
C ALA A 190 -3.61 11.12 10.78
N HIS A 191 -3.95 10.25 9.82
CA HIS A 191 -3.01 9.31 9.20
C HIS A 191 -2.30 9.88 7.98
N GLN A 192 -2.91 10.86 7.29
CA GLN A 192 -2.31 11.52 6.11
C GLN A 192 -1.03 12.25 6.50
N GLN A 193 0.09 11.91 5.85
CA GLN A 193 1.42 12.47 6.11
C GLN A 193 1.78 12.44 7.61
N TYR A 194 1.41 11.35 8.29
CA TYR A 194 1.54 11.21 9.73
C TYR A 194 2.96 11.54 10.23
N LEU A 195 4.01 11.07 9.53
CA LEU A 195 5.41 11.30 9.93
C LEU A 195 5.91 12.73 9.65
N ALA A 196 5.29 13.46 8.72
CA ALA A 196 5.52 14.90 8.59
C ALA A 196 4.89 15.67 9.75
N LYS A 197 3.69 15.26 10.19
CA LYS A 197 2.99 15.81 11.38
C LYS A 197 3.68 15.41 12.69
N ASN A 198 4.31 14.22 12.73
CA ASN A 198 4.93 13.61 13.90
C ASN A 198 6.34 13.07 13.56
N PRO A 199 7.39 13.91 13.55
CA PRO A 199 8.74 13.52 13.10
C PRO A 199 9.42 12.40 13.90
N PHE A 200 9.00 12.19 15.15
CA PHE A 200 9.46 11.11 16.03
C PHE A 200 8.48 9.94 16.09
N GLY A 201 7.52 9.89 15.16
CA GLY A 201 6.54 8.84 15.05
C GLY A 201 7.14 7.50 14.65
N TYR A 202 6.31 6.46 14.71
CA TYR A 202 6.72 5.10 14.42
C TYR A 202 7.03 4.89 12.93
N ARG A 203 8.25 4.44 12.63
CA ARG A 203 8.69 4.00 11.30
C ARG A 203 8.77 2.49 11.29
N CYS A 204 7.73 1.81 10.81
CA CYS A 204 7.79 0.36 10.61
C CYS A 204 8.42 0.05 9.26
N HIS A 205 9.68 -0.39 9.27
CA HIS A 205 10.31 -0.93 8.08
C HIS A 205 11.01 -2.24 8.43
N ALA A 206 10.29 -3.34 8.26
CA ALA A 206 10.91 -4.63 8.05
C ALA A 206 11.08 -4.82 6.54
N ASN A 207 12.29 -5.09 6.08
CA ASN A 207 12.58 -5.38 4.68
C ASN A 207 13.50 -6.60 4.59
N THR A 208 13.68 -7.11 3.38
CA THR A 208 14.55 -8.27 3.11
C THR A 208 16.04 -7.90 3.17
N GLY A 209 16.38 -6.61 3.13
CA GLY A 209 17.75 -6.12 2.93
C GLY A 209 18.32 -6.45 1.54
N VAL A 210 17.49 -6.88 0.59
CA VAL A 210 17.89 -7.25 -0.77
C VAL A 210 17.57 -6.09 -1.72
N ALA A 211 18.57 -5.62 -2.46
CA ALA A 211 18.36 -4.65 -3.52
C ALA A 211 17.69 -5.29 -4.74
N PHE A 212 16.92 -4.53 -5.51
CA PHE A 212 16.36 -5.04 -6.75
C PHE A 212 17.50 -5.38 -7.75
N PRO A 213 17.47 -6.53 -8.44
CA PRO A 213 18.53 -6.90 -9.39
C PRO A 213 18.75 -5.85 -10.48
N GLU A 214 19.99 -5.40 -10.67
CA GLU A 214 20.36 -4.39 -11.70
C GLU A 214 20.19 -4.89 -13.14
N THR A 215 20.16 -6.21 -13.35
CA THR A 215 20.10 -6.85 -14.67
C THR A 215 18.67 -7.12 -15.17
N ALA A 216 17.69 -6.37 -14.65
CA ALA A 216 16.27 -6.52 -14.96
C ALA A 216 15.78 -5.48 -15.99
#